data_AF-A0A261U5L7-F1
#
_entry.id   AF-A0A261U5L7-F1
#
_cell.length_a   1.000
_cell.length_b   1.000
_cell.length_c   1.000
_cell.angle_alpha   90.00
_cell.angle_beta   90.00
_cell.angle_gamma   90.00
#
_symmetry.space_group_name_H-M   'P 1'
#
loop_
_entity.id
_entity.type
_entity.pdbx_description
1 polymer ?
#
loop_
_entity_poly.entity_id
_entity_poly.type
_entity_poly.pdbx_seq_one_letter_code
_entity_poly.pdbx_strand_id
1 'polypeptide(L)'
;MTVDTQKLRELIARATPGPLTLATSNSWRRIVSYLGSKPVCVPCTQPDGHPDLHFPNGGAEGPDATLLIEAWNNQPALLDEIDRLRAVILAIDSLRGPFMSNDDVASVWKLVDAALNPPAPPQGERE
;
A
#
# COMPACT_ATOMS: atom_id res chain seq x y z
N MET A 1 -8.64 -14.34 -3.66
CA MET A 1 -9.22 -13.03 -3.32
C MET A 1 -8.56 -12.01 -4.22
N THR A 2 -9.31 -11.17 -4.94
CA THR A 2 -8.71 -10.15 -5.82
C THR A 2 -8.38 -8.92 -4.99
N VAL A 3 -7.15 -8.42 -5.10
CA VAL A 3 -6.73 -7.21 -4.37
C VAL A 3 -7.46 -6.00 -4.94
N ASP A 4 -8.18 -5.28 -4.08
CA ASP A 4 -8.77 -3.98 -4.44
C ASP A 4 -7.71 -2.87 -4.32
N THR A 5 -6.94 -2.71 -5.40
CA THR A 5 -5.84 -1.74 -5.42
C THR A 5 -6.31 -0.29 -5.44
N GLN A 6 -7.52 -0.01 -5.93
CA GLN A 6 -8.08 1.35 -5.93
C GLN A 6 -8.43 1.77 -4.50
N LYS A 7 -9.18 0.94 -3.77
CA LYS A 7 -9.53 1.20 -2.38
C LYS A 7 -8.28 1.41 -1.52
N LEU A 8 -7.25 0.57 -1.69
CA LEU A 8 -5.99 0.73 -0.96
C LEU A 8 -5.31 2.08 -1.26
N ARG A 9 -5.28 2.54 -2.52
CA ARG A 9 -4.70 3.85 -2.88
C ARG A 9 -5.47 5.01 -2.26
N GLU A 10 -6.80 4.96 -2.28
CA GLU A 10 -7.66 5.98 -1.67
C GLU A 10 -7.46 6.04 -0.15
N LEU A 11 -7.36 4.88 0.51
CA LEU A 11 -7.06 4.80 1.93
C LEU A 11 -5.68 5.35 2.26
N ILE A 12 -4.64 4.98 1.50
CA ILE A 12 -3.27 5.49 1.68
C ILE A 12 -3.22 7.01 1.56
N ALA A 13 -3.94 7.60 0.60
CA ALA A 13 -3.97 9.04 0.40
C ALA A 13 -4.61 9.81 1.56
N ARG A 14 -5.52 9.17 2.31
CA ARG A 14 -6.27 9.78 3.42
C ARG A 14 -5.71 9.42 4.81
N ALA A 15 -4.97 8.32 4.89
CA ALA A 15 -4.37 7.85 6.13
C ALA A 15 -3.18 8.72 6.55
N THR A 16 -2.83 8.62 7.83
CA THR A 16 -1.63 9.23 8.39
C THR A 16 -0.40 8.64 7.68
N PRO A 17 0.46 9.46 7.05
CA PRO A 17 1.59 8.95 6.28
C PRO A 17 2.57 8.12 7.10
N GLY A 18 3.08 7.03 6.53
CA GLY A 18 4.12 6.19 7.14
C GLY A 18 5.55 6.75 7.00
N PRO A 19 6.58 5.99 7.42
CA PRO A 19 6.48 4.66 8.04
C PRO A 19 5.91 4.73 9.46
N LEU A 20 5.18 3.68 9.85
CA LEU A 20 4.61 3.57 11.20
C LEU A 20 5.65 2.98 12.16
N THR A 21 5.67 3.46 13.39
CA THR A 21 6.52 2.95 14.47
C THR A 21 5.76 2.87 15.79
N LEU A 22 6.28 2.08 16.73
CA LEU A 22 5.75 1.99 18.08
C LEU A 22 6.45 3.04 18.96
N ALA A 23 5.69 4.04 19.40
CA ALA A 23 6.16 4.97 20.42
C ALA A 23 6.04 4.35 21.82
N THR A 24 7.13 4.46 22.59
CA THR A 24 7.29 3.77 23.89
C THR A 24 7.53 4.73 25.06
N SER A 25 7.64 6.04 24.79
CA SER A 25 8.06 7.07 25.76
C SER A 25 7.03 7.45 26.81
N ASN A 26 5.81 6.90 26.74
CA ASN A 26 4.75 7.11 27.73
C ASN A 26 4.35 5.74 28.30
N SER A 27 3.74 5.70 29.49
CA SER A 27 3.27 4.45 30.14
C SER A 27 2.38 3.58 29.24
N TRP A 28 1.85 4.16 28.16
CA TRP A 28 1.00 3.52 27.17
C TRP A 28 1.71 3.47 25.80
N ARG A 29 1.63 2.31 25.14
CA ARG A 29 2.17 2.12 23.78
C ARG A 29 1.24 2.70 22.73
N ARG A 30 1.80 3.34 21.71
CA ARG A 30 1.06 4.03 20.64
C ARG A 30 1.68 3.71 19.29
N ILE A 31 0.85 3.54 18.26
CA ILE A 31 1.32 3.51 16.88
C ILE A 31 1.34 4.96 16.38
N VAL A 32 2.49 5.40 15.89
CA VAL A 32 2.71 6.76 15.38
C VAL A 32 3.35 6.72 14.00
N SER A 33 3.15 7.78 13.22
CA SER A 33 3.98 8.06 12.06
C SER A 33 5.37 8.52 12.49
N TYR A 34 6.42 7.88 11.97
CA TYR A 34 7.80 8.26 12.23
C TYR A 34 8.11 9.70 11.79
N LEU A 35 7.54 10.15 10.67
CA LEU A 35 7.82 11.45 10.03
C LEU A 35 7.21 12.67 10.73
N GLY A 36 6.79 12.53 11.99
CA GLY A 36 6.25 13.64 12.77
C GLY A 36 5.66 13.24 14.11
N SER A 37 5.83 11.99 14.54
CA SER A 37 5.21 11.43 15.75
C SER A 37 3.69 11.62 15.81
N LYS A 38 3.03 11.73 14.64
CA LYS A 38 1.57 11.88 14.57
C LYS A 38 0.91 10.58 15.03
N PRO A 39 -0.03 10.62 15.99
CA PRO A 39 -0.72 9.44 16.48
C PRO A 39 -1.62 8.84 15.41
N VAL A 40 -1.45 7.53 15.18
CA VAL A 40 -2.27 6.72 14.25
C VAL A 40 -3.27 5.91 15.07
N CYS A 41 -2.78 5.23 16.11
CA CYS A 41 -3.59 4.48 17.06
C CYS A 41 -3.04 4.72 18.46
N VAL A 42 -3.92 5.16 19.37
CA VAL A 42 -3.59 5.39 20.77
C VAL A 42 -4.57 4.64 21.65
N PRO A 43 -4.12 4.04 22.76
CA PRO A 43 -5.05 3.46 23.71
C PRO A 43 -5.87 4.57 24.38
N CYS A 44 -7.12 4.24 24.71
CA CYS A 44 -8.04 5.07 25.48
C CYS A 44 -8.77 4.20 26.51
N THR A 45 -9.54 4.85 27.39
CA THR A 45 -10.48 4.19 28.28
C THR A 45 -11.87 4.65 27.92
N GLN A 46 -12.78 3.71 27.68
CA GLN A 46 -14.18 3.98 27.42
C GLN A 46 -14.87 4.55 28.67
N PRO A 47 -16.04 5.22 28.53
CA PRO A 47 -16.76 5.77 29.67
C PRO A 47 -17.13 4.75 30.75
N ASP A 48 -17.27 3.47 30.40
CA ASP A 48 -17.54 2.36 31.30
C ASP A 48 -16.28 1.79 31.99
N GLY A 49 -15.10 2.34 31.69
CA GLY A 49 -13.82 1.93 32.27
C GLY A 49 -13.09 0.85 31.48
N HIS A 50 -13.65 0.35 30.36
CA HIS A 50 -12.96 -0.67 29.56
C HIS A 50 -11.84 -0.06 28.69
N PRO A 51 -10.68 -0.76 28.56
CA PRO A 51 -9.62 -0.31 27.67
C PRO A 51 -10.03 -0.47 26.21
N ASP A 52 -9.67 0.51 25.38
CA ASP A 52 -10.01 0.52 23.95
C ASP A 52 -8.92 1.21 23.11
N LEU A 53 -9.07 1.20 21.80
CA LEU A 53 -8.22 1.86 20.83
C LEU A 53 -8.92 3.07 20.22
N HIS A 54 -8.25 4.20 20.27
CA HIS A 54 -8.66 5.41 19.60
C HIS A 54 -7.81 5.66 18.35
N PHE A 55 -8.50 5.86 17.22
CA PHE A 55 -7.92 6.27 15.95
C PHE A 55 -8.29 7.73 15.69
N PRO A 56 -7.36 8.69 15.88
CA PRO A 56 -7.67 10.12 15.76
C PRO A 56 -8.17 10.52 14.36
N ASN A 57 -7.71 9.81 13.32
CA ASN A 57 -8.10 10.05 11.95
C ASN A 57 -9.38 9.27 11.61
N GLY A 58 -10.53 9.76 12.13
CA GLY A 58 -11.86 9.26 11.76
C GLY A 58 -12.38 8.04 12.53
N GLY A 59 -11.71 7.61 13.60
CA GLY A 59 -12.18 6.50 14.44
C GLY A 59 -12.00 5.11 13.81
N ALA A 60 -12.74 4.12 14.31
CA ALA A 60 -12.64 2.72 13.87
C ALA A 60 -13.04 2.49 12.41
N GLU A 61 -13.88 3.37 11.85
CA GLU A 61 -14.26 3.37 10.42
C GLU A 61 -13.41 4.35 9.59
N GLY A 62 -12.47 5.03 10.23
CA GLY A 62 -11.57 5.99 9.60
C GLY A 62 -10.50 5.34 8.72
N PRO A 63 -9.80 6.15 7.89
CA PRO A 63 -8.78 5.65 6.99
C PRO A 63 -7.61 4.95 7.69
N ASP A 64 -7.19 5.37 8.89
CA ASP A 64 -6.05 4.74 9.59
C ASP A 64 -6.38 3.32 10.04
N ALA A 65 -7.53 3.13 10.70
CA ALA A 65 -7.99 1.81 11.13
C ALA A 65 -8.29 0.89 9.93
N THR A 66 -9.02 1.42 8.94
CA THR A 66 -9.41 0.67 7.75
C THR A 66 -8.18 0.27 6.93
N LEU A 67 -7.19 1.15 6.75
CA LEU A 67 -5.97 0.82 6.02
C LEU A 67 -5.18 -0.31 6.70
N LEU A 68 -5.06 -0.30 8.03
CA LEU A 68 -4.37 -1.38 8.76
C LEU A 68 -5.04 -2.74 8.53
N ILE A 69 -6.38 -2.79 8.60
CA ILE A 69 -7.17 -4.01 8.39
C ILE A 69 -7.06 -4.48 6.94
N GLU A 70 -7.28 -3.57 5.98
CA GLU A 70 -7.24 -3.90 4.56
C GLU A 70 -5.85 -4.31 4.10
N ALA A 71 -4.80 -3.63 4.56
CA ALA A 71 -3.42 -4.00 4.23
C ALA A 71 -3.09 -5.40 4.72
N TRP A 72 -3.49 -5.76 5.95
CA TRP A 72 -3.30 -7.11 6.50
C TRP A 72 -4.05 -8.17 5.69
N ASN A 73 -5.34 -7.94 5.44
CA ASN A 73 -6.18 -8.93 4.73
C ASN A 73 -5.76 -9.14 3.28
N ASN A 74 -5.27 -8.10 2.60
CA ASN A 74 -4.82 -8.18 1.21
C ASN A 74 -3.36 -8.64 1.07
N GLN A 75 -2.59 -8.75 2.16
CA GLN A 75 -1.17 -9.09 2.12
C GLN A 75 -0.87 -10.41 1.39
N PRO A 76 -1.59 -11.52 1.62
CA PRO A 76 -1.31 -12.78 0.92
C PRO A 76 -1.48 -12.66 -0.60
N ALA A 77 -2.60 -12.07 -1.05
CA ALA A 77 -2.87 -11.91 -2.47
C ALA A 77 -1.89 -10.94 -3.16
N LEU A 78 -1.40 -9.93 -2.43
CA LEU A 78 -0.32 -9.07 -2.92
C LEU A 78 1.00 -9.83 -3.09
N LEU A 79 1.35 -10.73 -2.16
CA LEU A 79 2.54 -11.56 -2.27
C LEU A 79 2.44 -12.55 -3.43
N ASP A 80 1.27 -13.20 -3.60
CA ASP A 80 1.00 -14.11 -4.71
C ASP A 80 1.15 -13.39 -6.08
N GLU A 81 0.65 -12.16 -6.20
CA GLU A 81 0.78 -11.38 -7.44
C GLU A 81 2.23 -10.97 -7.69
N ILE A 82 3.00 -10.63 -6.65
CA ILE A 82 4.43 -10.35 -6.78
C ILE A 82 5.18 -11.58 -7.30
N ASP A 83 4.88 -12.77 -6.78
CA ASP A 83 5.53 -14.01 -7.21
C ASP A 83 5.11 -14.41 -8.63
N ARG A 84 3.84 -14.21 -8.99
CA ARG A 84 3.35 -14.36 -10.37
C ARG A 84 4.10 -13.43 -11.32
N LEU A 85 4.22 -12.15 -10.98
CA LEU A 85 4.91 -11.15 -11.82
C LEU A 85 6.40 -11.48 -11.96
N ARG A 86 7.07 -11.92 -10.89
CA ARG A 86 8.45 -12.43 -10.94
C ARG A 86 8.59 -13.62 -11.89
N ALA A 87 7.67 -14.58 -11.84
CA ALA A 87 7.68 -15.73 -12.73
C ALA A 87 7.53 -15.32 -14.21
N VAL A 88 6.64 -14.36 -14.50
CA VAL A 88 6.47 -13.81 -15.86
C VAL A 88 7.75 -13.14 -16.35
N ILE A 89 8.40 -12.31 -15.51
CA ILE A 89 9.67 -11.65 -15.86
C ILE A 89 10.76 -12.69 -16.18
N LEU A 90 10.90 -13.72 -15.34
CA LEU A 90 11.87 -14.80 -15.59
C LEU A 90 11.57 -15.58 -16.88
N ALA A 91 10.29 -15.81 -17.19
CA ALA A 91 9.89 -16.44 -18.44
C ALA A 91 10.28 -15.57 -19.66
N ILE A 92 10.04 -14.26 -19.60
CA ILE A 92 10.47 -13.31 -20.64
C ILE A 92 11.99 -13.32 -20.79
N ASP A 93 12.74 -13.28 -19.69
CA ASP A 93 14.20 -13.36 -19.71
C ASP A 93 14.71 -14.70 -20.28
N SER A 94 13.98 -15.79 -20.08
CA SER A 94 14.32 -17.09 -20.68
C SER A 94 14.04 -17.14 -22.20
N LEU A 95 13.05 -16.38 -22.69
CA LEU A 95 12.75 -16.22 -24.11
C LEU A 95 13.78 -15.36 -24.85
N ARG A 96 14.57 -14.57 -24.10
CA ARG A 96 15.73 -13.79 -24.57
C ARG A 96 16.86 -14.64 -25.20
N GLY A 97 16.70 -15.97 -25.22
CA GLY A 97 17.52 -16.91 -26.00
C GLY A 97 17.32 -16.79 -27.52
N PRO A 98 17.66 -17.82 -28.34
CA PRO A 98 17.83 -17.71 -29.79
C PRO A 98 16.57 -17.34 -30.62
N PHE A 99 15.43 -17.10 -29.97
CA PHE A 99 14.12 -16.89 -30.61
C PHE A 99 13.63 -15.43 -30.56
N MET A 100 14.25 -14.54 -29.78
CA MET A 100 13.91 -13.10 -29.77
C MET A 100 15.12 -12.26 -30.13
N SER A 101 14.95 -11.36 -31.10
CA SER A 101 15.98 -10.35 -31.41
C SER A 101 16.06 -9.31 -30.29
N ASN A 102 17.18 -8.57 -30.22
CA ASN A 102 17.30 -7.47 -29.25
C ASN A 102 16.19 -6.40 -29.42
N ASP A 103 15.67 -6.23 -30.64
CA ASP A 103 14.59 -5.28 -30.93
C ASP A 103 13.22 -5.77 -30.41
N ASP A 104 12.97 -7.08 -30.47
CA ASP A 104 11.75 -7.68 -29.91
C ASP A 104 11.74 -7.53 -28.38
N VAL A 105 12.89 -7.78 -27.75
CA VAL A 105 13.08 -7.63 -26.31
C VAL A 105 12.89 -6.17 -25.88
N ALA A 106 13.47 -5.22 -26.62
CA ALA A 106 13.28 -3.80 -26.37
C ALA A 106 11.81 -3.37 -26.49
N SER A 107 11.07 -3.97 -27.42
CA SER A 107 9.64 -3.67 -27.62
C SER A 107 8.77 -4.20 -26.48
N VAL A 108 9.06 -5.41 -25.97
CA VAL A 108 8.39 -5.96 -24.77
C VAL A 108 8.70 -5.12 -23.54
N TRP A 109 9.96 -4.72 -23.34
CA TRP A 109 10.32 -3.88 -22.20
C TRP A 109 9.64 -2.51 -22.22
N LYS A 110 9.42 -1.91 -23.40
CA LYS A 110 8.61 -0.67 -23.52
C LYS A 110 7.18 -0.88 -23.03
N LEU A 111 6.56 -2.01 -23.34
CA LEU A 111 5.20 -2.33 -22.89
C LEU A 111 5.14 -2.57 -21.37
N VAL A 112 6.14 -3.28 -20.84
CA VAL A 112 6.27 -3.50 -19.38
C VAL A 112 6.51 -2.18 -18.65
N ASP A 113 7.41 -1.33 -19.15
CA ASP A 113 7.71 -0.04 -18.55
C ASP A 113 6.49 0.90 -18.57
N ALA A 114 5.76 0.96 -19.69
CA ALA A 114 4.51 1.73 -19.78
C ALA A 114 3.42 1.22 -18.81
N ALA A 115 3.38 -0.09 -18.54
CA ALA A 115 2.43 -0.68 -17.59
C ALA A 115 2.82 -0.42 -16.12
N LEU A 116 4.12 -0.42 -15.81
CA LEU A 116 4.64 -0.13 -14.47
C LEU A 116 4.63 1.37 -14.15
N ASN A 117 4.81 2.21 -15.18
CA ASN A 117 4.86 3.67 -15.10
C ASN A 117 3.78 4.30 -16.01
N PRO A 118 2.48 4.14 -15.66
CA PRO A 118 1.41 4.71 -16.46
C PRO A 118 1.52 6.24 -16.51
N PRO A 119 1.25 6.88 -17.66
CA PRO A 119 1.25 8.33 -17.75
C PRO A 119 0.26 8.92 -16.76
N ALA A 120 0.62 10.05 -16.15
CA ALA A 120 -0.26 10.75 -15.22
C ALA A 120 -1.62 11.03 -15.90
N PRO A 121 -2.74 10.89 -15.17
CA PRO A 121 -4.05 11.20 -15.74
C PRO A 121 -4.05 12.65 -16.26
N PRO A 122 -4.74 12.91 -17.39
CA PRO A 122 -4.80 14.25 -17.94
C PRO A 122 -5.35 15.19 -16.87
N GLN A 123 -4.60 16.25 -16.56
CA GLN A 123 -5.07 17.29 -15.67
C GLN A 123 -6.23 17.97 -16.39
N GLY A 124 -7.46 17.70 -15.94
CA GLY A 124 -8.64 18.41 -16.43
C GLY A 124 -8.40 19.91 -16.27
N GLU A 125 -8.55 20.63 -17.37
CA GLU A 125 -8.59 22.09 -17.36
C GLU A 125 -9.65 22.53 -16.35
N ARG A 126 -9.20 23.21 -15.29
CA ARG A 126 -10.11 23.86 -14.36
C ARG A 126 -10.68 25.08 -15.09
N GLU A 127 -11.91 24.97 -15.56
CA GLU A 127 -12.78 26.12 -15.81
C GLU A 127 -13.33 26.70 -14.49
#